data_AF-A0A2H9PVA1-F1
#
_entry.id   AF-A0A2H9PVA1-F1
#
_cell.length_a   1.000
_cell.length_b   1.000
_cell.length_c   1.000
_cell.angle_alpha   90.00
_cell.angle_beta   90.00
_cell.angle_gamma   90.00
#
_symmetry.space_group_name_H-M   'P 1'
#
loop_
_entity.id
_entity.type
_entity.pdbx_description
1 polymer ?
#
loop_
_entity_poly.entity_id
_entity_poly.type
_entity_poly.pdbx_seq_one_letter_code
_entity_poly.pdbx_strand_id
1 'polypeptide(L)'
;LTTVGQARSVVTMSNLKASGLGGLAAHYHENTARLIQLVFSEARPWRLKHVPHGFWDSDDNRFDALDDFLQHVGCGSIVGLTPEATYDKELKKRVSRRTLTGFHLSNLLASQYDGRQYDMFHDIFPGQILPWTLAQVRISSWPDAQEVGVNAMRWVVEDYLGLSCEELPAVLTDRLMKALGFSGIMRNPVFGFENSPFRIADALYPGTFTPDDFSRFRPCSRIPDCGYLSS
;
A
#
# COMPACT_ATOMS: atom_id res chain seq x y z
N LEU A 1 1.69 11.59 -35.38
CA LEU A 1 0.97 11.28 -34.12
C LEU A 1 0.82 9.77 -34.03
N THR A 2 1.88 9.10 -33.61
CA THR A 2 1.93 7.65 -33.50
C THR A 2 1.55 7.31 -32.07
N THR A 3 0.45 6.58 -31.89
CA THR A 3 -0.08 6.20 -30.59
C THR A 3 0.94 5.37 -29.82
N VAL A 4 1.11 5.68 -28.54
CA VAL A 4 2.03 5.05 -27.57
C VAL A 4 1.93 3.50 -27.55
N GLY A 5 0.83 2.93 -28.03
CA GLY A 5 0.64 1.49 -28.21
C GLY A 5 1.50 0.84 -29.30
N GLN A 6 1.88 1.55 -30.37
CA GLN A 6 2.72 0.99 -31.45
C GLN A 6 4.23 1.01 -31.13
N ALA A 7 4.68 1.83 -30.17
CA ALA A 7 6.09 1.86 -29.76
C ALA A 7 6.53 0.58 -29.01
N ARG A 8 5.58 -0.14 -28.40
CA ARG A 8 5.83 -1.30 -27.52
C ARG A 8 6.46 -2.52 -28.21
N SER A 9 6.40 -2.62 -29.54
CA SER A 9 6.97 -3.75 -30.31
C SER A 9 8.17 -3.38 -31.19
N VAL A 10 8.60 -2.12 -31.20
CA VAL A 10 9.49 -1.60 -32.27
C VAL A 10 10.92 -1.31 -31.78
N VAL A 11 11.17 -1.19 -30.47
CA VAL A 11 12.53 -0.90 -29.95
C VAL A 11 13.18 -2.15 -29.38
N THR A 12 13.72 -2.99 -30.26
CA THR A 12 14.61 -4.10 -29.90
C THR A 12 16.06 -3.75 -30.25
N MET A 13 17.04 -4.42 -29.65
CA MET A 13 18.45 -4.24 -30.00
C MET A 13 18.71 -4.48 -31.50
N SER A 14 18.01 -5.47 -32.06
CA SER A 14 18.01 -5.79 -33.48
C SER A 14 17.52 -4.61 -34.33
N ASN A 15 16.40 -3.98 -33.94
CA ASN A 15 15.84 -2.84 -34.67
C ASN A 15 16.72 -1.58 -34.52
N LEU A 16 17.35 -1.37 -33.36
CA LEU A 16 18.30 -0.28 -33.14
C LEU A 16 19.54 -0.42 -34.03
N LYS A 17 20.12 -1.63 -34.09
CA LYS A 17 21.25 -1.95 -34.98
C LYS A 17 20.86 -1.79 -36.45
N ALA A 18 19.68 -2.30 -36.85
CA ALA A 18 19.16 -2.17 -38.22
C ALA A 18 18.87 -0.71 -38.63
N SER A 19 18.57 0.17 -37.66
CA SER A 19 18.32 1.60 -37.88
C SER A 19 19.60 2.46 -37.78
N GLY A 20 20.78 1.85 -37.76
CA GLY A 20 22.06 2.58 -37.71
C GLY A 20 22.45 3.12 -36.32
N LEU A 21 21.67 2.82 -35.26
CA LEU A 21 21.94 3.25 -33.89
C LEU A 21 22.83 2.24 -33.11
N GLY A 22 23.47 1.31 -33.82
CA GLY A 22 24.30 0.25 -33.20
C GLY A 22 25.49 0.77 -32.40
N GLY A 23 26.08 1.90 -32.80
CA GLY A 23 27.16 2.56 -32.05
C GLY A 23 26.67 3.15 -30.72
N LEU A 24 25.45 3.71 -30.71
CA LEU A 24 24.82 4.24 -29.50
C LEU A 24 24.46 3.09 -28.54
N ALA A 25 23.95 1.96 -29.07
CA ALA A 25 23.75 0.75 -28.30
C ALA A 25 25.05 0.21 -27.69
N ALA A 26 26.14 0.17 -28.45
CA ALA A 26 27.44 -0.25 -27.93
C ALA A 26 27.95 0.70 -26.82
N HIS A 27 27.79 2.01 -27.01
CA HIS A 27 28.17 3.03 -26.02
C HIS A 27 27.43 2.86 -24.68
N TYR A 28 26.17 2.43 -24.74
CA TYR A 28 25.36 2.14 -23.54
C TYR A 28 25.35 0.64 -23.17
N HIS A 29 26.36 -0.14 -23.59
CA HIS A 29 26.50 -1.55 -23.23
C HIS A 29 25.27 -2.41 -23.53
N GLU A 30 24.64 -2.18 -24.68
CA GLU A 30 23.43 -2.85 -25.13
C GLU A 30 22.22 -2.68 -24.17
N ASN A 31 22.23 -1.63 -23.35
CA ASN A 31 21.15 -1.29 -22.44
C ASN A 31 20.04 -0.49 -23.16
N THR A 32 19.05 -1.20 -23.69
CA THR A 32 17.92 -0.61 -24.43
C THR A 32 17.10 0.38 -23.60
N ALA A 33 16.93 0.17 -22.29
CA ALA A 33 16.11 1.09 -21.50
C ALA A 33 16.83 2.41 -21.18
N ARG A 34 18.16 2.38 -20.98
CA ARG A 34 18.96 3.60 -20.82
C ARG A 34 18.94 4.44 -22.10
N LEU A 35 18.98 3.77 -23.25
CA LEU A 35 18.74 4.38 -24.56
C LEU A 35 17.34 4.98 -24.71
N ILE A 36 16.31 4.24 -24.30
CA ILE A 36 14.92 4.71 -24.32
C ILE A 36 14.74 5.93 -23.42
N GLN A 37 15.31 5.93 -22.21
CA GLN A 37 15.24 7.06 -21.27
C GLN A 37 15.99 8.30 -21.77
N LEU A 38 17.07 8.10 -22.54
CA LEU A 38 17.85 9.20 -23.13
C LEU A 38 17.21 9.79 -24.39
N VAL A 39 16.55 8.97 -25.20
CA VAL A 39 15.86 9.38 -26.44
C VAL A 39 14.44 9.88 -26.16
N PHE A 40 13.79 9.32 -25.14
CA PHE A 40 12.46 9.69 -24.67
C PHE A 40 12.56 9.97 -23.17
N SER A 41 12.82 11.23 -22.81
CA SER A 41 12.82 11.67 -21.40
C SER A 41 11.47 11.44 -20.70
N GLU A 42 10.39 11.26 -21.48
CA GLU A 42 9.04 10.89 -20.99
C GLU A 42 8.82 9.37 -20.89
N ALA A 43 9.75 8.55 -21.35
CA ALA A 43 9.59 7.10 -21.27
C ALA A 43 9.67 6.66 -19.81
N ARG A 44 8.68 5.87 -19.41
CA ARG A 44 8.55 5.25 -18.08
C ARG A 44 9.10 3.83 -18.16
N PRO A 45 10.39 3.57 -17.88
CA PRO A 45 11.01 2.30 -18.22
C PRO A 45 10.39 1.13 -17.43
N TRP A 46 9.89 1.40 -16.23
CA TRP A 46 9.14 0.45 -15.40
C TRP A 46 7.81 -0.02 -16.00
N ARG A 47 7.29 0.65 -17.05
CA ARG A 47 6.11 0.17 -17.80
C ARG A 47 6.47 -0.83 -18.91
N LEU A 48 7.76 -1.12 -19.11
CA LEU A 48 8.23 -2.15 -20.03
C LEU A 48 8.14 -3.53 -19.38
N LYS A 49 7.96 -4.58 -20.20
CA LYS A 49 7.94 -5.96 -19.71
C LYS A 49 9.28 -6.38 -19.08
N HIS A 50 10.38 -5.80 -19.57
CA HIS A 50 11.72 -6.05 -19.09
C HIS A 50 12.44 -4.72 -18.92
N VAL A 51 13.08 -4.55 -17.76
CA VAL A 51 14.01 -3.47 -17.48
C VAL A 51 15.44 -4.02 -17.45
N PRO A 52 16.48 -3.19 -17.63
CA PRO A 52 17.86 -3.64 -17.62
C PRO A 52 18.26 -4.24 -16.28
N HIS A 53 19.34 -5.04 -16.30
CA HIS A 53 19.97 -5.48 -15.08
C HIS A 53 20.40 -4.27 -14.22
N GLY A 54 20.16 -4.36 -12.91
CA GLY A 54 20.47 -3.30 -11.94
C GLY A 54 19.58 -2.05 -12.00
N PHE A 55 18.53 -2.04 -12.84
CA PHE A 55 17.61 -0.89 -12.94
C PHE A 55 16.95 -0.56 -11.60
N TRP A 56 16.58 -1.58 -10.83
CA TRP A 56 15.90 -1.44 -9.55
C TRP A 56 16.82 -1.14 -8.36
N ASP A 57 18.13 -1.07 -8.58
CA ASP A 57 19.10 -0.76 -7.53
C ASP A 57 19.09 0.75 -7.19
N SER A 58 18.47 1.57 -8.04
CA SER A 58 18.28 3.00 -7.84
C SER A 58 16.95 3.28 -7.14
N ASP A 59 17.02 3.95 -5.99
CA ASP A 59 15.85 4.38 -5.22
C ASP A 59 14.94 5.29 -6.04
N ASP A 60 15.51 6.22 -6.83
CA ASP A 60 14.74 7.10 -7.72
C ASP A 60 13.90 6.31 -8.73
N ASN A 61 14.47 5.27 -9.35
CA ASN A 61 13.73 4.42 -10.29
C ASN A 61 12.60 3.66 -9.59
N ARG A 62 12.82 3.19 -8.36
CA ARG A 62 11.78 2.53 -7.55
C ARG A 62 10.69 3.52 -7.16
N PHE A 63 11.09 4.72 -6.74
CA PHE A 63 10.19 5.82 -6.38
C PHE A 63 9.29 6.21 -7.55
N ASP A 64 9.86 6.56 -8.70
CA ASP A 64 9.08 6.98 -9.86
C ASP A 64 8.13 5.88 -10.34
N ALA A 65 8.57 4.61 -10.27
CA ALA A 65 7.74 3.47 -10.64
C ALA A 65 6.55 3.28 -9.69
N LEU A 66 6.75 3.42 -8.38
CA LEU A 66 5.69 3.28 -7.39
C LEU A 66 4.75 4.48 -7.36
N ASP A 67 5.25 5.71 -7.51
CA ASP A 67 4.41 6.90 -7.59
C ASP A 67 3.54 6.86 -8.86
N ASP A 68 4.11 6.51 -10.02
CA ASP A 68 3.35 6.28 -11.24
C ASP A 68 2.30 5.17 -11.08
N PHE A 69 2.67 4.07 -10.42
CA PHE A 69 1.74 2.99 -10.14
C PHE A 69 0.56 3.46 -9.28
N LEU A 70 0.82 4.22 -8.21
CA LEU A 70 -0.22 4.76 -7.33
C LEU A 70 -1.15 5.73 -8.07
N GLN A 71 -0.61 6.59 -8.94
CA GLN A 71 -1.40 7.41 -9.85
C GLN A 71 -2.26 6.56 -10.79
N HIS A 72 -1.70 5.50 -11.37
CA HIS A 72 -2.40 4.62 -12.30
C HIS A 72 -3.57 3.86 -11.67
N VAL A 73 -3.42 3.36 -10.44
CA VAL A 73 -4.51 2.67 -9.73
C VAL A 73 -5.52 3.63 -9.08
N GLY A 74 -5.30 4.93 -9.21
CA GLY A 74 -6.20 5.98 -8.75
C GLY A 74 -6.04 6.38 -7.27
N CYS A 75 -4.92 6.03 -6.64
CA CYS A 75 -4.56 6.54 -5.30
C CYS A 75 -4.01 7.99 -5.38
N GLY A 76 -3.42 8.36 -6.53
CA GLY A 76 -2.65 9.60 -6.65
C GLY A 76 -1.31 9.51 -5.92
N SER A 77 -0.58 10.63 -5.85
CA SER A 77 0.67 10.68 -5.10
C SER A 77 0.39 10.68 -3.59
N ILE A 78 1.26 10.01 -2.85
CA ILE A 78 1.21 9.94 -1.38
C ILE A 78 2.35 10.69 -0.71
N VAL A 79 3.27 11.27 -1.49
CA VAL A 79 4.49 11.91 -0.99
C VAL A 79 4.16 12.99 0.03
N GLY A 80 4.74 12.86 1.23
CA GLY A 80 4.58 13.83 2.31
C GLY A 80 3.23 13.78 3.02
N LEU A 81 2.38 12.79 2.71
CA LEU A 81 1.13 12.58 3.45
C LEU A 81 1.41 11.90 4.79
N THR A 82 0.53 12.16 5.77
CA THR A 82 0.50 11.38 7.01
C THR A 82 -0.04 9.96 6.75
N PRO A 83 0.12 9.00 7.67
CA PRO A 83 -0.50 7.69 7.57
C PRO A 83 -2.02 7.72 7.36
N GLU A 84 -2.71 8.66 8.01
CA GLU A 84 -4.17 8.84 7.94
C GLU A 84 -4.57 9.32 6.55
N ALA A 85 -3.92 10.38 6.06
CA ALA A 85 -4.15 10.89 4.72
C ALA A 85 -3.77 9.88 3.63
N THR A 86 -2.78 9.02 3.90
CA THR A 86 -2.40 7.91 3.02
C THR A 86 -3.42 6.77 3.05
N TYR A 87 -3.98 6.45 4.20
CA TYR A 87 -5.04 5.45 4.35
C TYR A 87 -6.28 5.84 3.52
N ASP A 88 -6.66 7.12 3.53
CA ASP A 88 -7.78 7.68 2.75
C ASP A 88 -7.56 7.60 1.23
N LYS A 89 -6.32 7.33 0.77
CA LYS A 89 -6.04 7.03 -0.65
C LYS A 89 -6.46 5.62 -1.06
N GLU A 90 -7.01 4.82 -0.15
CA GLU A 90 -7.60 3.51 -0.42
C GLU A 90 -6.59 2.48 -0.96
N LEU A 91 -5.32 2.58 -0.55
CA LEU A 91 -4.25 1.67 -0.99
C LEU A 91 -4.63 0.21 -0.70
N LYS A 92 -5.26 -0.07 0.44
CA LYS A 92 -5.74 -1.40 0.82
C LYS A 92 -6.72 -2.01 -0.18
N LYS A 93 -7.50 -1.19 -0.90
CA LYS A 93 -8.47 -1.64 -1.91
C LYS A 93 -7.84 -1.74 -3.31
N ARG A 94 -6.89 -0.86 -3.62
CA ARG A 94 -6.35 -0.67 -4.99
C ARG A 94 -5.04 -1.40 -5.24
N VAL A 95 -4.23 -1.59 -4.20
CA VAL A 95 -2.92 -2.24 -4.30
C VAL A 95 -3.05 -3.72 -3.96
N SER A 96 -2.73 -4.56 -4.93
CA SER A 96 -2.69 -6.02 -4.80
C SER A 96 -1.61 -6.59 -5.69
N ARG A 97 -1.23 -7.85 -5.45
CA ARG A 97 -0.30 -8.56 -6.35
C ARG A 97 -0.78 -8.58 -7.82
N ARG A 98 -2.10 -8.58 -8.05
CA ARG A 98 -2.68 -8.52 -9.40
C ARG A 98 -2.45 -7.15 -10.06
N THR A 99 -2.70 -6.06 -9.34
CA THR A 99 -2.52 -4.71 -9.90
C THR A 99 -1.04 -4.40 -10.12
N LEU A 100 -0.16 -4.82 -9.21
CA LEU A 100 1.30 -4.74 -9.40
C LEU A 100 1.78 -5.54 -10.63
N THR A 101 1.27 -6.76 -10.80
CA THR A 101 1.64 -7.61 -11.96
C THR A 101 1.14 -7.02 -13.27
N GLY A 102 -0.09 -6.49 -13.29
CA GLY A 102 -0.65 -5.78 -14.45
C GLY A 102 0.15 -4.53 -14.82
N PHE A 103 0.84 -3.93 -13.86
CA PHE A 103 1.71 -2.77 -14.05
C PHE A 103 3.20 -3.14 -14.22
N HIS A 104 3.52 -4.41 -14.42
CA HIS A 104 4.89 -4.93 -14.62
C HIS A 104 5.85 -4.76 -13.43
N LEU A 105 5.34 -4.53 -12.22
CA LEU A 105 6.14 -4.40 -11.00
C LEU A 105 6.43 -5.73 -10.29
N SER A 106 6.03 -6.87 -10.86
CA SER A 106 6.32 -8.18 -10.27
C SER A 106 7.81 -8.45 -10.09
N ASN A 107 8.64 -7.99 -11.04
CA ASN A 107 10.08 -8.17 -10.96
C ASN A 107 10.68 -7.32 -9.84
N LEU A 108 10.30 -6.03 -9.75
CA LEU A 108 10.69 -5.16 -8.63
C LEU A 108 10.37 -5.80 -7.28
N LEU A 109 9.12 -6.24 -7.12
CA LEU A 109 8.65 -6.86 -5.88
C LEU A 109 9.44 -8.14 -5.54
N ALA A 110 9.78 -8.97 -6.54
CA ALA A 110 10.50 -10.22 -6.32
C ALA A 110 12.01 -10.01 -6.10
N SER A 111 12.65 -9.14 -6.88
CA SER A 111 14.11 -9.00 -6.91
C SER A 111 14.65 -8.13 -5.78
N GLN A 112 13.91 -7.08 -5.39
CA GLN A 112 14.36 -6.14 -4.35
C GLN A 112 13.74 -6.43 -2.98
N TYR A 113 12.53 -7.01 -2.95
CA TYR A 113 11.74 -7.13 -1.71
C TYR A 113 11.27 -8.55 -1.40
N ASP A 114 11.76 -9.58 -2.10
CA ASP A 114 11.43 -10.99 -1.79
C ASP A 114 9.90 -11.26 -1.71
N GLY A 115 9.12 -10.59 -2.57
CA GLY A 115 7.67 -10.73 -2.57
C GLY A 115 6.93 -9.94 -1.48
N ARG A 116 7.63 -9.18 -0.63
CA ARG A 116 7.07 -8.45 0.51
C ARG A 116 6.58 -7.08 0.08
N GLN A 117 5.27 -7.00 -0.14
CA GLN A 117 4.63 -5.80 -0.66
C GLN A 117 4.76 -4.61 0.31
N TYR A 118 4.63 -4.84 1.62
CA TYR A 118 4.77 -3.77 2.61
C TYR A 118 6.16 -3.15 2.55
N ASP A 119 7.21 -3.97 2.61
CA ASP A 119 8.61 -3.53 2.59
C ASP A 119 8.91 -2.67 1.35
N MET A 120 8.39 -3.07 0.18
CA MET A 120 8.52 -2.30 -1.06
C MET A 120 7.99 -0.86 -0.96
N PHE A 121 6.83 -0.68 -0.32
CA PHE A 121 6.23 0.64 -0.15
C PHE A 121 6.85 1.40 1.03
N HIS A 122 7.20 0.71 2.12
CA HIS A 122 7.80 1.31 3.30
C HIS A 122 9.20 1.86 3.03
N ASP A 123 9.99 1.16 2.21
CA ASP A 123 11.32 1.59 1.79
C ASP A 123 11.28 2.92 1.02
N ILE A 124 10.27 3.09 0.15
CA ILE A 124 10.14 4.26 -0.74
C ILE A 124 9.33 5.40 -0.12
N PHE A 125 8.34 5.09 0.71
CA PHE A 125 7.46 6.04 1.38
C PHE A 125 7.50 5.84 2.90
N PRO A 126 8.66 6.03 3.53
CA PRO A 126 8.83 5.74 4.96
C PRO A 126 7.90 6.61 5.80
N GLY A 127 7.25 5.99 6.78
CA GLY A 127 6.33 6.67 7.71
C GLY A 127 4.98 7.08 7.12
N GLN A 128 4.70 6.80 5.84
CA GLN A 128 3.42 7.13 5.18
C GLN A 128 2.48 5.92 5.10
N ILE A 129 3.06 4.72 5.08
CA ILE A 129 2.30 3.45 4.98
C ILE A 129 2.59 2.62 6.22
N LEU A 130 1.52 2.15 6.86
CA LEU A 130 1.57 1.28 8.03
C LEU A 130 1.26 -0.16 7.62
N PRO A 131 1.76 -1.18 8.34
CA PRO A 131 1.56 -2.59 7.97
C PRO A 131 0.08 -2.97 7.79
N TRP A 132 -0.79 -2.40 8.63
CA TRP A 132 -2.23 -2.68 8.65
C TRP A 132 -3.05 -1.85 7.64
N THR A 133 -2.46 -0.83 7.02
CA THR A 133 -3.11 0.01 5.99
C THR A 133 -2.90 -0.51 4.57
N LEU A 134 -2.11 -1.58 4.39
CA LEU A 134 -1.92 -2.26 3.12
C LEU A 134 -2.54 -3.67 3.12
N ALA A 135 -3.02 -4.11 1.96
CA ALA A 135 -3.57 -5.46 1.83
C ALA A 135 -2.46 -6.52 1.75
N GLN A 136 -2.82 -7.76 2.08
CA GLN A 136 -1.98 -8.96 1.91
C GLN A 136 -0.67 -8.98 2.74
N VAL A 137 -0.53 -8.07 3.71
CA VAL A 137 0.54 -8.15 4.71
C VAL A 137 0.17 -9.25 5.71
N ARG A 138 1.02 -10.28 5.80
CA ARG A 138 0.81 -11.43 6.71
C ARG A 138 1.26 -11.09 8.13
N ILE A 139 0.68 -10.05 8.72
CA ILE A 139 1.04 -9.57 10.06
C ILE A 139 0.94 -10.68 11.11
N SER A 140 -0.05 -11.57 10.99
CA SER A 140 -0.24 -12.68 11.93
C SER A 140 0.86 -13.73 11.95
N SER A 141 1.83 -13.69 11.01
CA SER A 141 3.03 -14.54 11.06
C SER A 141 4.25 -13.83 11.62
N TRP A 142 4.11 -12.57 12.07
CA TRP A 142 5.21 -11.84 12.69
C TRP A 142 5.38 -12.28 14.15
N PRO A 143 6.62 -12.29 14.69
CA PRO A 143 6.87 -12.67 16.09
C PRO A 143 6.13 -11.78 17.11
N ASP A 144 5.91 -10.52 16.77
CA ASP A 144 5.28 -9.45 17.56
C ASP A 144 3.83 -9.16 17.12
N ALA A 145 3.19 -10.11 16.42
CA ALA A 145 1.88 -9.90 15.80
C ALA A 145 0.82 -9.32 16.76
N GLN A 146 0.79 -9.78 18.02
CA GLN A 146 -0.17 -9.29 19.01
C GLN A 146 0.04 -7.80 19.32
N GLU A 147 1.28 -7.37 19.52
CA GLU A 147 1.64 -5.97 19.74
C GLU A 147 1.28 -5.11 18.53
N VAL A 148 1.60 -5.59 17.33
CA VAL A 148 1.24 -4.90 16.07
C VAL A 148 -0.29 -4.79 15.91
N GLY A 149 -1.04 -5.80 16.35
CA GLY A 149 -2.50 -5.75 16.40
C GLY A 149 -3.03 -4.67 17.34
N VAL A 150 -2.44 -4.52 18.53
CA VAL A 150 -2.79 -3.45 19.48
C VAL A 150 -2.43 -2.08 18.90
N ASN A 151 -1.25 -1.93 18.29
CA ASN A 151 -0.84 -0.68 17.65
C ASN A 151 -1.76 -0.31 16.48
N ALA A 152 -2.21 -1.30 15.70
CA ALA A 152 -3.20 -1.07 14.65
C ALA A 152 -4.53 -0.53 15.19
N MET A 153 -5.02 -1.11 16.30
CA MET A 153 -6.26 -0.64 16.93
C MET A 153 -6.09 0.73 17.58
N ARG A 154 -4.94 0.98 18.22
CA ARG A 154 -4.58 2.27 18.81
C ARG A 154 -4.59 3.36 17.75
N TRP A 155 -3.90 3.13 16.63
CA TRP A 155 -3.87 4.06 15.51
C TRP A 155 -5.27 4.37 14.96
N VAL A 156 -6.14 3.36 14.81
CA VAL A 156 -7.53 3.60 14.36
C VAL A 156 -8.28 4.49 15.34
N VAL A 157 -8.17 4.22 16.64
CA VAL A 157 -8.94 4.90 17.69
C VAL A 157 -8.43 6.32 17.94
N GLU A 158 -7.12 6.45 18.21
CA GLU A 158 -6.49 7.69 18.67
C GLU A 158 -6.11 8.60 17.50
N ASP A 159 -5.46 8.05 16.45
CA ASP A 159 -4.87 8.87 15.39
C ASP A 159 -5.86 9.10 14.24
N TYR A 160 -6.52 8.05 13.75
CA TYR A 160 -7.41 8.15 12.58
C TYR A 160 -8.79 8.71 12.92
N LEU A 161 -9.44 8.19 13.97
CA LEU A 161 -10.77 8.63 14.37
C LEU A 161 -10.74 9.76 15.41
N GLY A 162 -9.62 9.97 16.11
CA GLY A 162 -9.50 11.01 17.14
C GLY A 162 -10.47 10.82 18.31
N LEU A 163 -10.83 9.57 18.64
CA LEU A 163 -11.83 9.29 19.67
C LEU A 163 -11.27 9.52 21.06
N SER A 164 -12.05 10.18 21.91
CA SER A 164 -11.80 10.18 23.34
C SER A 164 -12.19 8.85 24.00
N CYS A 165 -11.62 8.55 25.18
CA CYS A 165 -12.00 7.38 25.96
C CYS A 165 -13.52 7.35 26.28
N GLU A 166 -14.15 8.51 26.43
CA GLU A 166 -15.59 8.61 26.74
C GLU A 166 -16.48 8.22 25.54
N GLU A 167 -16.05 8.53 24.32
CA GLU A 167 -16.77 8.22 23.08
C GLU A 167 -16.55 6.77 22.64
N LEU A 168 -15.44 6.16 23.07
CA LEU A 168 -14.99 4.85 22.61
C LEU A 168 -16.08 3.78 22.70
N PRO A 169 -16.80 3.59 23.84
CA PRO A 169 -17.83 2.59 23.90
C PRO A 169 -18.92 2.85 22.87
N ALA A 170 -19.36 4.10 22.71
CA ALA A 170 -20.46 4.45 21.83
C ALA A 170 -20.15 4.24 20.33
N VAL A 171 -18.88 4.36 19.92
CA VAL A 171 -18.44 4.35 18.51
C VAL A 171 -17.79 3.02 18.11
N LEU A 172 -16.95 2.44 18.98
CA LEU A 172 -16.19 1.24 18.66
C LEU A 172 -17.11 0.02 18.58
N THR A 173 -17.36 -0.43 17.35
CA THR A 173 -18.22 -1.57 17.05
C THR A 173 -17.58 -2.48 16.01
N ASP A 174 -17.97 -3.75 16.01
CA ASP A 174 -17.56 -4.70 14.95
C ASP A 174 -17.92 -4.19 13.55
N ARG A 175 -19.06 -3.51 13.41
CA ARG A 175 -19.50 -2.89 12.14
C ARG A 175 -18.54 -1.79 11.68
N LEU A 176 -18.16 -0.88 12.58
CA LEU A 176 -17.20 0.18 12.28
C LEU A 176 -15.85 -0.42 11.86
N MET A 177 -15.31 -1.35 12.65
CA MET A 177 -14.02 -1.97 12.35
C MET A 177 -14.05 -2.77 11.04
N LYS A 178 -15.20 -3.38 10.71
CA LYS A 178 -15.40 -4.02 9.40
C LYS A 178 -15.42 -3.00 8.27
N ALA A 179 -16.11 -1.87 8.43
CA ALA A 179 -16.14 -0.79 7.44
C ALA A 179 -14.75 -0.21 7.17
N LEU A 180 -13.93 -0.06 8.22
CA LEU A 180 -12.53 0.37 8.14
C LEU A 180 -11.57 -0.75 7.66
N GLY A 181 -12.06 -1.95 7.39
CA GLY A 181 -11.23 -3.05 6.88
C GLY A 181 -10.29 -3.70 7.91
N PHE A 182 -10.60 -3.59 9.20
CA PHE A 182 -9.84 -4.20 10.31
C PHE A 182 -10.43 -5.52 10.81
N SER A 183 -11.48 -6.03 10.15
CA SER A 183 -12.11 -7.32 10.50
C SER A 183 -11.14 -8.52 10.51
N GLY A 184 -10.05 -8.47 9.73
CA GLY A 184 -9.03 -9.50 9.72
C GLY A 184 -8.21 -9.55 11.01
N ILE A 185 -7.88 -8.37 11.57
CA ILE A 185 -7.18 -8.25 12.85
C ILE A 185 -8.12 -8.63 13.99
N MET A 186 -9.39 -8.20 13.95
CA MET A 186 -10.36 -8.54 15.00
C MET A 186 -10.63 -10.04 15.13
N ARG A 187 -10.76 -10.76 14.00
CA ARG A 187 -11.18 -12.17 13.98
C ARG A 187 -10.04 -13.16 14.16
N ASN A 188 -8.82 -12.78 13.84
CA ASN A 188 -7.69 -13.70 13.91
C ASN A 188 -7.25 -13.86 15.38
N PRO A 189 -7.25 -15.10 15.92
CA PRO A 189 -6.98 -15.35 17.34
C PRO A 189 -5.56 -14.95 17.77
N VAL A 190 -4.60 -14.87 16.84
CA VAL A 190 -3.22 -14.44 17.13
C VAL A 190 -3.18 -13.05 17.77
N PHE A 191 -4.13 -12.17 17.43
CA PHE A 191 -4.19 -10.81 17.99
C PHE A 191 -4.93 -10.72 19.32
N GLY A 192 -5.65 -11.77 19.75
CA GLY A 192 -6.32 -11.83 21.06
C GLY A 192 -7.66 -11.09 21.20
N PHE A 193 -8.15 -10.44 20.14
CA PHE A 193 -9.40 -9.64 20.21
C PHE A 193 -10.69 -10.47 20.14
N GLU A 194 -10.66 -11.67 19.55
CA GLU A 194 -11.82 -12.59 19.46
C GLU A 194 -13.13 -11.92 18.99
N ASN A 195 -13.03 -11.01 18.02
CA ASN A 195 -14.15 -10.24 17.48
C ASN A 195 -14.93 -9.41 18.53
N SER A 196 -14.27 -9.01 19.62
CA SER A 196 -14.86 -8.27 20.73
C SER A 196 -14.36 -6.82 20.76
N PRO A 197 -15.24 -5.82 20.53
CA PRO A 197 -14.92 -4.40 20.74
C PRO A 197 -14.42 -4.11 22.16
N PHE A 198 -15.00 -4.77 23.17
CA PHE A 198 -14.54 -4.65 24.55
C PHE A 198 -13.08 -5.07 24.71
N ARG A 199 -12.65 -6.19 24.10
CA ARG A 199 -11.26 -6.64 24.19
C ARG A 199 -10.27 -5.70 23.50
N ILE A 200 -10.70 -4.98 22.47
CA ILE A 200 -9.89 -3.91 21.89
C ILE A 200 -9.73 -2.79 22.93
N ALA A 201 -10.83 -2.33 23.52
CA ALA A 201 -10.79 -1.27 24.51
C ALA A 201 -9.97 -1.64 25.75
N ASP A 202 -10.10 -2.88 26.25
CA ASP A 202 -9.31 -3.38 27.38
C ASP A 202 -7.83 -3.53 27.03
N ALA A 203 -7.48 -3.85 25.79
CA ALA A 203 -6.09 -3.88 25.34
C ALA A 203 -5.47 -2.47 25.23
N LEU A 204 -6.26 -1.46 24.86
CA LEU A 204 -5.81 -0.07 24.73
C LEU A 204 -5.76 0.65 26.09
N TYR A 205 -6.77 0.42 26.92
CA TYR A 205 -7.00 1.08 28.21
C TYR A 205 -7.37 0.06 29.29
N PRO A 206 -6.41 -0.76 29.75
CA PRO A 206 -6.68 -1.84 30.70
C PRO A 206 -7.39 -1.36 31.96
N GLY A 207 -8.49 -2.05 32.33
CA GLY A 207 -9.24 -1.76 33.54
C GLY A 207 -10.08 -0.47 33.52
N THR A 208 -10.17 0.22 32.38
CA THR A 208 -10.98 1.44 32.24
C THR A 208 -12.45 1.13 31.94
N PHE A 209 -12.70 0.04 31.22
CA PHE A 209 -14.04 -0.35 30.76
C PHE A 209 -14.45 -1.71 31.30
N THR A 210 -15.75 -1.97 31.26
CA THR A 210 -16.39 -3.25 31.51
C THR A 210 -17.05 -3.77 30.23
N PRO A 211 -17.36 -5.08 30.15
CA PRO A 211 -18.12 -5.62 29.03
C PRO A 211 -19.49 -4.95 28.82
N ASP A 212 -20.10 -4.46 29.90
CA ASP A 212 -21.44 -3.83 29.86
C ASP A 212 -21.41 -2.48 29.15
N ASP A 213 -20.30 -1.75 29.21
CA ASP A 213 -20.09 -0.50 28.44
C ASP A 213 -20.18 -0.73 26.94
N PHE A 214 -19.95 -1.97 26.49
CA PHE A 214 -20.04 -2.39 25.09
C PHE A 214 -21.31 -3.18 24.74
N SER A 215 -22.27 -3.25 25.66
CA SER A 215 -23.53 -3.97 25.47
C SER A 215 -24.56 -3.18 24.61
N ARG A 216 -25.57 -3.89 24.09
CA ARG A 216 -26.44 -3.46 22.97
C ARG A 216 -27.35 -2.25 23.23
N PHE A 217 -27.44 -1.73 24.46
CA PHE A 217 -28.18 -0.50 24.74
C PHE A 217 -27.25 0.70 24.57
N ARG A 218 -27.34 1.35 23.41
CA ARG A 218 -26.62 2.60 23.16
C ARG A 218 -27.62 3.71 22.83
N PRO A 219 -27.62 4.83 23.59
CA PRO A 219 -28.32 6.03 23.13
C PRO A 219 -27.77 6.37 21.75
N CYS A 220 -28.64 6.76 20.83
CA CYS A 220 -28.36 6.93 19.40
C CYS A 220 -27.14 7.85 19.18
N SER A 221 -25.95 7.28 19.16
CA SER A 221 -24.72 7.98 18.87
C SER A 221 -24.61 8.07 17.36
N ARG A 222 -24.48 9.29 16.84
CA ARG A 222 -24.08 9.49 15.44
C ARG A 222 -22.77 8.76 15.26
N ILE A 223 -22.78 7.67 14.49
CA ILE A 223 -21.55 7.12 13.95
C ILE A 223 -20.93 8.26 13.14
N PRO A 224 -19.67 8.67 13.41
CA PRO A 224 -19.04 9.70 12.61
C PRO A 224 -19.18 9.32 11.14
N ASP A 225 -19.47 10.29 10.28
CA ASP A 225 -19.55 10.09 8.84
C ASP A 225 -18.13 9.88 8.29
N CYS A 226 -17.52 8.75 8.66
CA CYS A 226 -16.30 8.26 8.06
C CYS A 226 -16.77 7.74 6.71
N GLY A 227 -16.39 8.40 5.60
CA GLY A 227 -16.82 8.11 4.21
C GLY A 227 -16.62 6.66 3.70
N TYR A 228 -16.27 5.73 4.58
CA TYR A 228 -16.30 4.29 4.45
C TYR A 228 -17.67 3.63 4.76
N LEU A 229 -18.64 4.36 5.32
CA LEU A 229 -19.99 3.84 5.61
C LEU A 229 -21.01 4.05 4.47
N SER A 230 -20.64 4.80 3.44
CA SER A 230 -21.46 5.02 2.24
C SER A 230 -21.12 4.00 1.15
N SER A 231 -21.61 2.77 1.30
CA SER A 231 -21.94 1.86 0.18
C SER A 231 -22.86 0.73 0.62
#